data_AF-A0A971YCT4-F1
#
_entry.id   AF-A0A971YCT4-F1
#
_cell.length_a   1.000
_cell.length_b   1.000
_cell.length_c   1.000
_cell.angle_alpha   90.00
_cell.angle_beta   90.00
_cell.angle_gamma   90.00
#
_symmetry.space_group_name_H-M   'P 1'
#
loop_
_entity.id
_entity.type
_entity.pdbx_description
1 polymer ?
#
loop_
_entity_poly.entity_id
_entity_poly.type
_entity_poly.pdbx_seq_one_letter_code
_entity_poly.pdbx_strand_id
1 'polypeptide(L)'
;MQSENLPASVTVVEDGEKCFFLVGTAHVSKDSVDDVRRTIELVQPDSICVELCQARYQTMTRQDDWRRMDIYKVIKEGKAVFLLIQLMLQGFYRRIGDKLG
;
A
#
# COMPACT_ATOMS: atom_id res chain seq x y z
N MET A 1 -0.71 -9.92 -29.86
CA MET A 1 -0.46 -11.32 -29.46
C MET A 1 0.22 -11.39 -28.07
N GLN A 2 -0.34 -10.71 -27.06
CA GLN A 2 0.15 -10.74 -25.66
C GLN A 2 -0.98 -10.96 -24.63
N SER A 3 -2.21 -11.19 -25.10
CA SER A 3 -3.41 -11.29 -24.28
C SER A 3 -3.69 -12.68 -23.71
N GLU A 4 -3.00 -13.73 -24.17
CA GLU A 4 -3.30 -15.13 -23.77
C GLU A 4 -2.78 -15.53 -22.38
N ASN A 5 -1.92 -14.73 -21.74
CA ASN A 5 -1.29 -15.12 -20.47
C ASN A 5 -1.43 -14.09 -19.35
N LEU A 6 -2.23 -13.05 -19.58
CA LEU A 6 -2.54 -12.03 -18.57
C LEU A 6 -3.63 -12.54 -17.61
N PRO A 7 -3.57 -12.16 -16.33
CA PRO A 7 -4.66 -12.44 -15.40
C PRO A 7 -6.00 -11.90 -15.90
N ALA A 8 -7.10 -12.57 -15.55
CA ALA A 8 -8.45 -12.15 -15.96
C ALA A 8 -8.87 -10.79 -15.39
N SER A 9 -8.17 -10.30 -14.37
CA SER A 9 -8.35 -8.97 -13.78
C SER A 9 -7.76 -7.84 -14.62
N VAL A 10 -7.04 -8.14 -15.71
CA VAL A 10 -6.39 -7.14 -16.57
C VAL A 10 -7.28 -6.78 -17.76
N THR A 11 -7.52 -5.49 -17.94
CA THR A 11 -8.12 -4.92 -19.15
C THR A 11 -7.06 -4.16 -19.93
N VAL A 12 -6.93 -4.46 -21.22
CA VAL A 12 -6.00 -3.76 -22.12
C VAL A 12 -6.75 -2.66 -22.87
N VAL A 13 -6.21 -1.45 -22.85
CA VAL A 13 -6.75 -0.28 -23.55
C VAL A 13 -5.66 0.31 -24.43
N GLU A 14 -5.93 0.45 -25.72
CA GLU A 14 -5.01 1.03 -26.69
C GLU A 14 -5.48 2.44 -27.08
N ASP A 15 -4.58 3.41 -27.06
CA ASP A 15 -4.83 4.80 -27.45
C ASP A 15 -3.64 5.32 -28.29
N GLY A 16 -3.80 5.26 -29.61
CA GLY A 16 -2.75 5.60 -30.57
C GLY A 16 -1.53 4.68 -30.41
N GLU A 17 -0.39 5.27 -30.07
CA GLU A 17 0.87 4.54 -29.84
C GLU A 17 1.01 4.04 -28.39
N LYS A 18 0.06 4.36 -27.51
CA LYS A 18 0.11 3.98 -26.09
C LYS A 18 -0.77 2.76 -25.83
N CYS A 19 -0.23 1.86 -25.01
CA CYS A 19 -0.95 0.70 -24.51
C CYS A 19 -1.03 0.77 -22.98
N PHE A 20 -2.24 0.69 -22.44
CA PHE A 20 -2.53 0.75 -21.01
C PHE A 20 -3.04 -0.61 -20.53
N PHE A 21 -2.46 -1.07 -19.42
CA PHE A 21 -2.87 -2.31 -18.75
C PHE A 21 -3.54 -1.93 -17.43
N LEU A 22 -4.87 -1.95 -17.40
CA LEU A 22 -5.64 -1.66 -16.18
C LEU A 22 -5.83 -2.95 -15.39
N VAL A 23 -5.25 -3.03 -14.20
CA VAL A 23 -5.36 -4.20 -13.32
C VAL A 23 -6.38 -3.92 -12.22
N GLY A 24 -7.52 -4.61 -12.28
CA GLY A 24 -8.54 -4.53 -11.23
C GLY A 24 -8.06 -5.18 -9.95
N THR A 25 -8.12 -4.47 -8.82
CA THR A 25 -7.73 -5.01 -7.51
C THR A 25 -8.91 -5.03 -6.53
N ALA A 26 -8.95 -6.03 -5.65
CA ALA A 26 -9.89 -6.10 -4.53
C ALA A 26 -9.20 -5.76 -3.21
N HIS A 27 -9.96 -5.21 -2.24
CA HIS A 27 -9.41 -4.76 -0.96
C HIS A 27 -8.69 -5.90 -0.23
N VAL A 28 -7.37 -5.76 -0.05
CA VAL A 28 -6.52 -6.66 0.74
C VAL A 28 -6.59 -8.13 0.27
N SER A 29 -6.77 -8.35 -1.04
CA SER A 29 -6.71 -9.70 -1.62
C SER A 29 -5.28 -10.07 -2.00
N LYS A 30 -4.80 -11.23 -1.53
CA LYS A 30 -3.49 -11.78 -1.97
C LYS A 30 -3.48 -12.03 -3.47
N ASP A 31 -4.57 -12.57 -3.99
CA ASP A 31 -4.72 -12.87 -5.41
C ASP A 31 -4.58 -11.60 -6.27
N SER A 32 -5.13 -10.46 -5.81
CA SER A 32 -4.94 -9.19 -6.50
C SER A 32 -3.48 -8.71 -6.50
N VAL A 33 -2.72 -9.00 -5.45
CA VAL A 33 -1.29 -8.65 -5.40
C VAL A 33 -0.49 -9.54 -6.36
N ASP A 34 -0.82 -10.83 -6.43
CA ASP A 34 -0.15 -11.78 -7.32
C ASP A 34 -0.48 -11.50 -8.79
N ASP A 35 -1.72 -11.14 -9.11
CA ASP A 35 -2.13 -10.67 -10.44
C ASP A 35 -1.31 -9.45 -10.85
N VAL A 36 -1.20 -8.44 -9.99
CA VAL A 36 -0.38 -7.24 -10.28
C VAL A 36 1.08 -7.61 -10.52
N ARG A 37 1.68 -8.48 -9.70
CA ARG A 37 3.07 -8.94 -9.90
C ARG A 37 3.24 -9.61 -11.25
N ARG A 38 2.37 -10.57 -11.57
CA ARG A 38 2.42 -11.31 -12.83
C ARG A 38 2.23 -10.39 -14.03
N THR A 39 1.34 -9.41 -13.96
CA THR A 39 1.15 -8.42 -15.03
C THR A 39 2.42 -7.60 -15.24
N ILE A 40 3.05 -7.10 -14.18
CA ILE A 40 4.29 -6.31 -14.29
C ILE A 40 5.42 -7.15 -14.91
N GLU A 41 5.57 -8.41 -14.49
CA GLU A 41 6.60 -9.33 -15.01
C GLU A 41 6.41 -9.63 -16.51
N LEU A 42 5.17 -9.82 -16.95
CA LEU A 42 4.85 -10.16 -18.34
C LEU A 42 4.91 -8.93 -19.27
N VAL A 43 4.42 -7.78 -18.81
CA VAL A 43 4.27 -6.57 -19.63
C VAL A 43 5.55 -5.74 -19.64
N GLN A 44 6.29 -5.71 -18.53
CA GLN A 44 7.43 -4.81 -18.30
C GLN A 44 7.14 -3.35 -18.73
N PRO A 45 6.15 -2.69 -18.12
CA PRO A 45 5.70 -1.36 -18.56
C PRO A 45 6.75 -0.28 -18.29
N ASP A 46 6.80 0.74 -19.14
CA ASP A 46 7.68 1.91 -18.96
C ASP A 46 7.33 2.73 -17.71
N SER A 47 6.09 2.63 -17.24
CA SER A 47 5.60 3.40 -16.09
C SER A 47 4.48 2.67 -15.37
N ILE A 48 4.39 2.86 -14.06
CA ILE A 48 3.35 2.29 -13.20
C ILE A 48 2.57 3.42 -12.55
N CYS A 49 1.27 3.45 -12.82
CA CYS A 49 0.32 4.38 -12.20
C CYS A 49 -0.45 3.65 -11.11
N VAL A 50 -0.48 4.22 -9.90
CA VAL A 50 -1.22 3.64 -8.76
C VAL A 50 -2.40 4.53 -8.42
N GLU A 51 -3.61 3.98 -8.48
CA GLU A 51 -4.81 4.68 -8.02
C GLU A 51 -4.82 4.72 -6.48
N LEU A 52 -4.87 5.93 -5.91
CA LEU A 52 -4.94 6.15 -4.47
C LEU A 52 -6.04 7.14 -4.17
N CYS A 53 -6.86 6.85 -3.16
CA CYS A 53 -7.73 7.86 -2.58
C CYS A 53 -6.89 8.95 -1.89
N GLN A 54 -7.48 10.14 -1.71
CA GLN A 54 -6.78 11.32 -1.15
C GLN A 54 -6.05 11.02 0.17
N ALA A 55 -6.66 10.26 1.08
CA ALA A 55 -6.05 9.89 2.35
C ALA A 55 -4.79 9.02 2.18
N ARG A 56 -4.83 8.02 1.28
CA ARG A 56 -3.68 7.16 0.97
C ARG A 56 -2.58 7.92 0.25
N TYR A 57 -2.96 8.78 -0.70
CA TYR A 57 -2.02 9.67 -1.40
C TYR A 57 -1.26 10.56 -0.42
N GLN A 58 -1.97 11.25 0.48
CA GLN A 58 -1.36 12.08 1.52
C GLN A 58 -0.47 11.26 2.45
N THR A 59 -0.90 10.06 2.84
CA THR A 59 -0.11 9.18 3.70
C THR A 59 1.18 8.75 3.01
N MET A 60 1.15 8.41 1.72
CA MET A 60 2.35 8.00 0.98
C MET A 60 3.30 9.16 0.66
N THR A 61 2.76 10.35 0.36
CA THR A 61 3.57 11.51 -0.04
C THR A 61 4.03 12.38 1.13
N ARG A 62 3.34 12.34 2.27
CA ARG A 62 3.60 13.18 3.45
C ARG A 62 3.89 12.37 4.72
N GLN A 63 4.50 11.18 4.59
CA GLN A 63 4.81 10.30 5.73
C GLN A 63 5.53 11.03 6.89
N ASP A 64 6.35 12.03 6.57
CA ASP A 64 7.13 12.79 7.55
C ASP A 64 6.32 13.85 8.32
N ASP A 65 5.27 14.40 7.73
CA ASP A 65 4.55 15.54 8.33
C ASP A 65 3.62 15.08 9.46
N TRP A 66 2.95 13.94 9.28
CA TRP A 66 1.97 13.45 10.26
C TRP A 66 2.65 12.88 11.51
N ARG A 67 3.75 12.13 11.35
CA ARG A 67 4.52 11.59 12.47
C ARG A 67 5.13 12.69 13.33
N ARG A 68 5.67 13.75 12.73
CA ARG A 68 6.26 14.88 13.47
C ARG A 68 5.20 15.68 14.22
N MET A 69 4.05 15.96 13.59
CA MET A 69 2.98 16.74 14.20
C MET A 69 2.38 16.04 15.42
N ASP A 70 2.17 14.73 15.36
CA ASP A 70 1.59 13.96 16.48
C ASP A 70 2.58 13.86 17.66
N ILE A 71 3.85 13.53 17.40
CA ILE A 71 4.88 13.47 18.46
C ILE A 71 5.02 14.84 19.16
N TYR A 72 5.06 15.94 18.42
CA TYR A 72 5.16 17.27 19.00
C TYR A 72 3.93 17.61 19.86
N LYS A 73 2.72 17.28 19.38
CA LYS A 73 1.48 17.49 20.13
C LYS A 73 1.43 16.64 21.40
N VAL A 74 1.80 15.37 21.33
CA VAL A 74 1.84 14.45 22.47
C VAL A 74 2.82 14.92 23.54
N ILE A 75 4.00 15.42 23.13
CA ILE A 75 4.97 16.00 24.06
C ILE A 75 4.43 17.31 24.67
N LYS A 76 3.84 18.19 23.86
CA LYS A 76 3.28 19.48 24.31
C LYS A 76 2.10 19.30 25.26
N GLU A 77 1.29 18.26 25.08
CA GLU A 77 0.16 17.91 25.95
C GLU A 77 0.56 17.07 27.17
N GLY A 78 1.86 16.77 27.36
CA GLY A 78 2.36 16.00 28.50
C GLY A 78 2.03 14.50 28.45
N LYS A 79 1.57 13.99 27.30
CA LYS A 79 1.11 12.60 27.10
C LYS A 79 2.22 11.63 26.67
N ALA A 80 3.50 12.05 26.74
CA ALA A 80 4.64 11.24 26.31
C ALA A 80 4.74 9.89 27.06
N VAL A 81 4.44 9.88 28.36
CA VAL A 81 4.44 8.64 29.17
C VAL A 81 3.35 7.67 28.70
N PHE A 82 2.17 8.19 28.34
CA PHE A 82 1.08 7.38 27.83
C PHE A 82 1.44 6.75 26.47
N LEU A 83 2.05 7.52 25.56
CA LEU A 83 2.56 6.99 24.29
C LEU A 83 3.60 5.89 24.52
N LEU A 84 4.52 6.07 25.47
CA LEU A 84 5.52 5.05 25.81
C LEU A 84 4.87 3.73 26.28
N ILE A 85 3.86 3.81 27.16
CA ILE A 85 3.11 2.65 27.63
C ILE A 85 2.40 1.95 26.46
N GLN A 86 1.77 2.71 25.56
CA GLN A 86 1.12 2.15 24.37
C GLN A 86 2.11 1.43 23.45
N LEU A 87 3.29 1.99 23.22
CA LEU A 87 4.34 1.35 22.41
C LEU A 87 4.87 0.07 23.06
N MET A 88 5.05 0.07 24.39
CA MET A 88 5.42 -1.13 25.14
C MET A 88 4.37 -2.23 25.02
N LEU A 89 3.08 -1.89 25.21
CA LEU A 89 1.97 -2.83 25.08
C LEU A 89 1.87 -3.37 23.65
N GLN A 90 1.97 -2.51 22.64
CA GLN A 90 1.93 -2.92 21.24
C GLN A 90 3.10 -3.87 20.89
N GLY A 91 4.30 -3.60 21.40
CA GLY A 91 5.45 -4.50 21.25
C GLY A 91 5.22 -5.86 21.93
N PHE A 92 4.62 -5.87 23.12
CA PHE A 92 4.27 -7.09 23.85
C PHE A 92 3.20 -7.91 23.10
N TYR A 93 2.12 -7.27 22.66
CA TYR A 93 1.06 -7.91 21.87
C TYR A 93 1.58 -8.46 20.55
N ARG A 94 2.47 -7.73 19.86
CA ARG A 94 3.11 -8.22 18.62
C ARG A 94 3.93 -9.48 18.89
N ARG A 95 4.71 -9.51 19.97
CA ARG A 95 5.49 -10.69 20.40
C ARG A 95 4.62 -11.90 20.75
N ILE A 96 3.42 -11.69 21.28
CA ILE A 96 2.45 -12.76 21.55
C ILE A 96 1.81 -13.24 20.25
N GLY A 97 1.42 -12.32 19.37
CA GLY A 97 0.87 -12.65 18.05
C GLY A 97 1.81 -13.51 17.22
N ASP A 98 3.11 -13.20 17.23
CA ASP A 98 4.15 -13.97 16.53
C ASP A 98 4.40 -15.38 17.11
N LYS A 99 3.86 -15.69 18.30
CA LYS A 99 3.94 -17.03 18.93
C LYS A 99 2.67 -17.87 18.78
N LEU A 100 1.56 -17.24 18.40
CA LEU A 100 0.25 -17.88 18.23
C LEU A 100 -0.13 -18.07 16.75
N GLY A 101 0.74 -17.64 15.82
CA GLY A 101 0.69 -17.91 14.38
C GLY A 101 1.95 -18.61 13.92
#